data_AF-N4XHG1-F1
#
_entry.id   AF-N4XHG1-F1
#
_cell.length_a   1.000
_cell.length_b   1.000
_cell.length_c   1.000
_cell.angle_alpha   90.00
_cell.angle_beta   90.00
_cell.angle_gamma   90.00
#
_symmetry.space_group_name_H-M   'P 1'
#
loop_
_entity.id
_entity.type
_entity.pdbx_description
1 polymer ?
#
loop_
_entity_poly.entity_id
_entity_poly.type
_entity_poly.pdbx_seq_one_letter_code
_entity_poly.pdbx_strand_id
1 'polypeptide(L)'
;MTLLRSIREEPYPRSSPSSKPDGTKSPSHDTDIPQSQTQLSIRSPLRAKKPKVKIALSFDYDALSAFLGTGEHPDNNLADYSTGVFSGRVGGYRLLRLLKKYQIADKVTWFIPGHTMETFEATVKEIVQSGAEIGLHGYAHEGAYQMTPEQERDVLAKCMQVSERLTGRKVQGYRAPMYQLRETTVELLKEFGFLYDSSLSHHDSQPYFTPSDPPVERIDFSKPASSWLKPTPISDMDVVPPASLHSPATGLPLVEIPIGWNNEDMMGLQYFPHVANTNGQVDARVVEQRWKDIFLWLWENGEAESDDGTFIFPLLMHPDSSGLAHAMTMADRFIGWLRSWGDSVEFHTYESIAYDFLRKKGVKNDNISK
;
A
#
# COMPACT_ATOMS: atom_id res chain seq x y z
N MET A 1 8.68 39.81 55.83
CA MET A 1 9.65 39.87 54.72
C MET A 1 8.91 40.26 53.45
N THR A 2 8.98 41.55 53.15
CA THR A 2 8.66 42.25 51.89
C THR A 2 9.49 41.63 50.73
N LEU A 3 9.17 41.66 49.43
CA LEU A 3 8.40 42.57 48.59
C LEU A 3 8.28 41.89 47.19
N LEU A 4 7.10 41.90 46.57
CA LEU A 4 6.90 41.66 45.12
C LEU A 4 7.59 42.78 44.32
N ARG A 5 8.36 42.43 43.27
CA ARG A 5 8.90 43.40 42.31
C ARG A 5 8.30 43.20 40.93
N SER A 6 7.73 44.29 40.41
CA SER A 6 7.15 44.46 39.09
C SER A 6 8.24 44.47 38.01
N ILE A 7 8.00 43.80 36.88
CA ILE A 7 8.78 43.99 35.65
C ILE A 7 8.00 44.99 34.79
N ARG A 8 8.66 46.09 34.44
CA ARG A 8 8.15 47.13 33.53
C ARG A 8 8.50 46.76 32.09
N GLU A 9 7.55 46.96 31.19
CA GLU A 9 7.69 46.87 29.74
C GLU A 9 8.55 48.03 29.20
N GLU A 10 9.46 47.74 28.25
CA GLU A 10 10.12 48.75 27.42
C GLU A 10 9.47 48.86 26.04
N PRO A 11 9.35 50.06 25.44
CA PRO A 11 8.65 50.25 24.18
C PRO A 11 9.56 50.06 22.95
N TYR A 12 9.08 49.31 21.97
CA TYR A 12 9.65 49.23 20.61
C TYR A 12 9.47 50.56 19.84
N PRO A 13 10.46 51.01 19.04
CA PRO A 13 10.32 52.20 18.21
C PRO A 13 9.49 51.93 16.95
N ARG A 14 8.60 52.88 16.63
CA ARG A 14 7.77 52.95 15.42
C ARG A 14 8.61 53.39 14.21
N SER A 15 8.37 52.75 13.06
CA SER A 15 8.67 53.32 11.74
C SER A 15 7.39 53.37 10.89
N SER A 16 7.25 54.43 10.10
CA SER A 16 6.12 54.70 9.19
C SER A 16 6.68 55.35 7.90
N PRO A 17 5.90 55.56 6.82
CA PRO A 17 5.76 54.62 5.70
C PRO A 17 6.08 55.23 4.32
N SER A 18 6.50 54.42 3.34
CA SER A 18 6.41 54.70 1.88
C SER A 18 6.77 53.40 1.14
N SER A 19 6.30 53.01 -0.05
CA SER A 19 5.40 53.53 -1.09
C SER A 19 5.06 52.34 -2.01
N LYS A 20 3.87 52.31 -2.60
CA LYS A 20 3.53 51.53 -3.82
C LYS A 20 3.04 52.55 -4.88
N PRO A 21 2.84 52.22 -6.18
CA PRO A 21 2.91 50.91 -6.86
C PRO A 21 3.68 50.94 -8.21
N ASP A 22 3.96 49.77 -8.82
CA ASP A 22 3.66 49.58 -10.25
C ASP A 22 3.64 48.11 -10.69
N GLY A 23 2.82 47.82 -11.70
CA GLY A 23 3.09 46.76 -12.69
C GLY A 23 2.62 45.33 -12.39
N THR A 24 1.39 45.03 -12.78
CA THR A 24 0.80 43.68 -12.90
C THR A 24 1.63 42.71 -13.75
N LYS A 25 1.99 41.55 -13.17
CA LYS A 25 2.22 40.30 -13.90
C LYS A 25 1.32 39.22 -13.31
N SER A 26 0.52 38.60 -14.17
CA SER A 26 -0.29 37.41 -13.93
C SER A 26 0.57 36.27 -13.36
N PRO A 27 0.15 35.57 -12.28
CA PRO A 27 0.92 34.45 -11.75
C PRO A 27 0.78 33.25 -12.69
N SER A 28 1.91 32.76 -13.18
CA SER A 28 2.05 31.43 -13.77
C SER A 28 1.75 30.38 -12.70
N HIS A 29 1.03 29.33 -13.06
CA HIS A 29 0.80 28.13 -12.25
C HIS A 29 2.07 27.27 -12.12
N ASP A 30 3.16 27.85 -11.63
CA ASP A 30 4.28 27.07 -11.11
C ASP A 30 4.07 26.95 -9.60
N THR A 31 3.49 25.84 -9.16
CA THR A 31 3.46 25.49 -7.75
C THR A 31 4.88 25.12 -7.32
N ASP A 32 5.56 26.06 -6.66
CA ASP A 32 6.82 25.84 -5.96
C ASP A 32 6.65 24.68 -4.97
N ILE A 33 7.33 23.55 -5.24
CA ILE A 33 7.49 22.48 -4.26
C ILE A 33 8.22 23.08 -3.05
N PRO A 34 7.72 22.97 -1.81
CA PRO A 34 8.32 23.63 -0.66
C PRO A 34 9.80 23.24 -0.47
N GLN A 35 10.71 24.18 -0.70
CA GLN A 35 12.17 23.95 -0.64
C GLN A 35 12.67 23.46 0.73
N SER A 36 11.91 23.71 1.82
CA SER A 36 12.32 23.36 3.18
C SER A 36 12.04 21.92 3.60
N GLN A 37 11.51 21.05 2.71
CA GLN A 37 11.14 19.66 3.05
C GLN A 37 11.81 18.60 2.16
N THR A 38 12.73 18.97 1.27
CA THR A 38 13.19 18.10 0.17
C THR A 38 14.70 17.86 0.13
N GLN A 39 15.44 17.98 1.23
CA GLN A 39 16.90 17.77 1.23
C GLN A 39 17.30 16.75 2.27
N LEU A 40 17.44 15.49 1.84
CA LEU A 40 18.10 14.44 2.62
C LEU A 40 19.51 14.15 2.10
N SER A 41 19.82 14.44 0.83
CA SER A 41 21.14 14.15 0.25
C SER A 41 21.61 15.19 -0.79
N ILE A 42 22.85 15.02 -1.27
CA ILE A 42 23.45 15.89 -2.31
C ILE A 42 22.69 15.66 -3.61
N ARG A 43 21.97 16.69 -4.10
CA ARG A 43 21.29 16.61 -5.40
C ARG A 43 22.28 16.27 -6.51
N SER A 44 21.97 15.24 -7.29
CA SER A 44 22.56 15.11 -8.63
C SER A 44 22.18 16.36 -9.44
N PRO A 45 23.15 17.13 -9.97
CA PRO A 45 22.89 18.37 -10.69
C PRO A 45 22.23 18.16 -12.07
N LEU A 46 21.85 16.93 -12.41
CA LEU A 46 21.55 16.49 -13.78
C LEU A 46 20.07 16.16 -14.06
N ARG A 47 19.12 16.58 -13.22
CA ARG A 47 17.73 16.22 -13.51
C ARG A 47 17.11 17.12 -14.57
N ALA A 48 16.93 16.58 -15.78
CA ALA A 48 16.32 17.29 -16.90
C ALA A 48 14.78 17.41 -16.77
N LYS A 49 14.13 16.50 -16.03
CA LYS A 49 12.66 16.48 -15.83
C LYS A 49 12.27 16.14 -14.39
N LYS A 50 11.15 16.69 -13.92
CA LYS A 50 10.51 16.27 -12.67
C LYS A 50 9.87 14.89 -12.89
N PRO A 51 10.11 13.90 -12.03
CA PRO A 51 9.48 12.59 -12.16
C PRO A 51 8.00 12.68 -11.85
N LYS A 52 7.25 11.70 -12.36
CA LYS A 52 5.88 11.45 -11.92
C LYS A 52 5.91 10.33 -10.89
N VAL A 53 5.18 10.49 -9.80
CA VAL A 53 5.06 9.48 -8.75
C VAL A 53 3.63 9.00 -8.70
N LYS A 54 3.44 7.69 -8.81
CA LYS A 54 2.14 7.06 -8.67
C LYS A 54 1.99 6.50 -7.27
N ILE A 55 1.17 7.13 -6.44
CA ILE A 55 0.87 6.64 -5.10
C ILE A 55 -0.12 5.50 -5.22
N ALA A 56 0.32 4.30 -4.85
CA ALA A 56 -0.50 3.12 -4.72
C ALA A 56 -0.93 3.01 -3.25
N LEU A 57 -1.86 3.89 -2.84
CA LEU A 57 -2.39 3.90 -1.48
C LEU A 57 -3.45 2.79 -1.35
N SER A 58 -3.18 1.84 -0.45
CA SER A 58 -4.05 0.71 -0.18
C SER A 58 -4.43 0.57 1.28
N PHE A 59 -5.52 -0.16 1.50
CA PHE A 59 -6.02 -0.48 2.82
C PHE A 59 -6.33 -1.97 2.94
N ASP A 60 -5.66 -2.65 3.85
CA ASP A 60 -5.98 -4.04 4.20
C ASP A 60 -6.98 -3.98 5.35
N TYR A 61 -8.23 -4.35 5.05
CA TYR A 61 -9.35 -4.20 5.98
C TYR A 61 -9.54 -5.46 6.82
N ASP A 62 -8.56 -5.76 7.67
CA ASP A 62 -8.52 -7.05 8.35
C ASP A 62 -9.61 -7.20 9.40
N ALA A 63 -9.76 -6.23 10.29
CA ALA A 63 -10.76 -6.26 11.35
C ALA A 63 -10.76 -7.57 12.15
N LEU A 64 -11.92 -8.24 12.30
CA LEU A 64 -12.02 -9.47 13.07
C LEU A 64 -11.23 -10.63 12.46
N SER A 65 -11.06 -10.68 11.12
CA SER A 65 -10.35 -11.81 10.52
C SER A 65 -8.86 -11.85 10.89
N ALA A 66 -8.24 -10.71 11.23
CA ALA A 66 -6.87 -10.71 11.75
C ALA A 66 -6.71 -11.65 12.96
N PHE A 67 -7.70 -11.72 13.85
CA PHE A 67 -7.68 -12.59 15.04
C PHE A 67 -8.13 -14.03 14.78
N LEU A 68 -8.64 -14.32 13.58
CA LEU A 68 -9.04 -15.66 13.14
C LEU A 68 -7.93 -16.35 12.35
N GLY A 69 -7.06 -15.57 11.71
CA GLY A 69 -5.90 -16.07 10.96
C GLY A 69 -4.58 -15.67 11.64
N THR A 70 -4.03 -14.50 11.29
CA THR A 70 -2.68 -14.07 11.74
C THR A 70 -2.47 -14.08 13.24
N GLY A 71 -3.38 -13.49 13.99
CA GLY A 71 -3.37 -13.38 15.44
C GLY A 71 -4.17 -14.49 16.12
N GLU A 72 -4.46 -15.59 15.43
CA GLU A 72 -5.18 -16.72 16.01
C GLU A 72 -4.41 -17.29 17.20
N HIS A 73 -5.12 -17.45 18.32
CA HIS A 73 -4.59 -18.04 19.52
C HIS A 73 -5.76 -18.54 20.39
N PRO A 74 -5.63 -19.70 21.07
CA PRO A 74 -6.69 -20.24 21.93
C PRO A 74 -7.05 -19.34 23.13
N ASP A 75 -6.13 -18.48 23.56
CA ASP A 75 -6.35 -17.55 24.69
C ASP A 75 -6.88 -16.17 24.26
N ASN A 76 -7.15 -15.96 22.95
CA ASN A 76 -7.81 -14.74 22.49
C ASN A 76 -9.14 -14.56 23.23
N ASN A 77 -9.40 -13.34 23.66
CA ASN A 77 -10.55 -13.01 24.50
C ASN A 77 -11.39 -11.88 23.90
N LEU A 78 -12.49 -11.53 24.59
CA LEU A 78 -13.43 -10.52 24.14
C LEU A 78 -12.76 -9.16 23.88
N ALA A 79 -11.74 -8.78 24.64
CA ALA A 79 -11.02 -7.52 24.43
C ALA A 79 -10.27 -7.53 23.10
N ASP A 80 -9.63 -8.65 22.75
CA ASP A 80 -8.87 -8.80 21.49
C ASP A 80 -9.81 -8.66 20.30
N TYR A 81 -10.90 -9.43 20.28
CA TYR A 81 -11.91 -9.34 19.23
C TYR A 81 -12.58 -7.97 19.16
N SER A 82 -12.71 -7.25 20.28
CA SER A 82 -13.28 -5.90 20.28
C SER A 82 -12.46 -4.90 19.46
N THR A 83 -11.14 -5.12 19.33
CA THR A 83 -10.28 -4.28 18.48
C THR A 83 -10.56 -4.49 17.00
N GLY A 84 -10.78 -5.74 16.57
CA GLY A 84 -11.26 -6.04 15.22
C GLY A 84 -12.65 -5.46 14.94
N VAL A 85 -13.57 -5.48 15.93
CA VAL A 85 -14.87 -4.80 15.80
C VAL A 85 -14.71 -3.28 15.66
N PHE A 86 -13.77 -2.67 16.38
CA PHE A 86 -13.44 -1.25 16.23
C PHE A 86 -12.97 -0.94 14.80
N SER A 87 -12.06 -1.73 14.24
CA SER A 87 -11.63 -1.60 12.84
C SER A 87 -12.84 -1.62 11.88
N GLY A 88 -13.67 -2.65 12.01
CA GLY A 88 -14.87 -2.88 11.19
C GLY A 88 -15.95 -1.80 11.29
N ARG A 89 -16.15 -1.19 12.47
CA ARG A 89 -17.25 -0.24 12.71
C ARG A 89 -16.84 1.22 12.84
N VAL A 90 -15.55 1.50 13.07
CA VAL A 90 -15.06 2.86 13.35
C VAL A 90 -13.87 3.20 12.47
N GLY A 91 -12.85 2.34 12.45
CA GLY A 91 -11.62 2.55 11.67
C GLY A 91 -11.90 2.78 10.20
N GLY A 92 -12.65 1.87 9.56
CA GLY A 92 -12.95 1.94 8.12
C GLY A 92 -13.67 3.23 7.74
N TYR A 93 -14.69 3.63 8.51
CA TYR A 93 -15.40 4.90 8.28
C TYR A 93 -14.52 6.14 8.48
N ARG A 94 -13.58 6.12 9.44
CA ARG A 94 -12.66 7.25 9.65
C ARG A 94 -11.74 7.44 8.46
N LEU A 95 -11.14 6.37 7.97
CA LEU A 95 -10.29 6.40 6.79
C LEU A 95 -11.07 6.79 5.54
N LEU A 96 -12.26 6.23 5.32
CA LEU A 96 -13.12 6.62 4.19
C LEU A 96 -13.47 8.12 4.22
N ARG A 97 -13.79 8.68 5.38
CA ARG A 97 -14.04 10.13 5.51
C ARG A 97 -12.78 10.95 5.21
N LEU A 98 -11.60 10.49 5.63
CA LEU A 98 -10.33 11.15 5.33
C LEU A 98 -10.04 11.15 3.83
N LEU A 99 -10.25 10.02 3.15
CA LEU A 99 -10.10 9.90 1.70
C LEU A 99 -11.08 10.83 0.95
N LYS A 100 -12.33 10.91 1.40
CA LYS A 100 -13.34 11.85 0.87
C LYS A 100 -12.92 13.31 1.08
N LYS A 101 -12.36 13.66 2.25
CA LYS A 101 -11.80 15.01 2.55
C LYS A 101 -10.72 15.40 1.53
N TYR A 102 -9.85 14.45 1.14
CA TYR A 102 -8.79 14.68 0.16
C TYR A 102 -9.21 14.46 -1.31
N GLN A 103 -10.45 14.04 -1.56
CA GLN A 103 -10.98 13.74 -2.90
C GLN A 103 -10.16 12.68 -3.64
N ILE A 104 -9.77 11.63 -2.93
CA ILE A 104 -9.00 10.49 -3.49
C ILE A 104 -9.67 9.13 -3.20
N ALA A 105 -10.92 9.13 -2.73
CA ALA A 105 -11.61 7.89 -2.32
C ALA A 105 -11.85 6.91 -3.49
N ASP A 106 -11.88 7.38 -4.73
CA ASP A 106 -11.98 6.59 -5.96
C ASP A 106 -10.61 6.27 -6.59
N LYS A 107 -9.52 6.63 -5.91
CA LYS A 107 -8.12 6.48 -6.37
C LYS A 107 -7.28 5.60 -5.46
N VAL A 108 -7.93 4.80 -4.63
CA VAL A 108 -7.29 3.88 -3.69
C VAL A 108 -7.85 2.47 -3.84
N THR A 109 -7.13 1.51 -3.26
CA THR A 109 -7.51 0.10 -3.29
C THR A 109 -7.74 -0.42 -1.87
N TRP A 110 -8.83 -1.15 -1.65
CA TRP A 110 -9.10 -1.84 -0.39
C TRP A 110 -8.99 -3.34 -0.62
N PHE A 111 -8.02 -4.00 0.01
CA PHE A 111 -7.95 -5.45 0.06
C PHE A 111 -8.74 -5.91 1.27
N ILE A 112 -9.81 -6.66 1.05
CA ILE A 112 -10.76 -6.98 2.12
C ILE A 112 -10.90 -8.50 2.23
N PRO A 113 -10.70 -9.09 3.43
CA PRO A 113 -11.01 -10.50 3.65
C PRO A 113 -12.50 -10.77 3.47
N GLY A 114 -12.85 -11.94 2.92
CA GLY A 114 -14.24 -12.34 2.70
C GLY A 114 -15.10 -12.31 3.98
N HIS A 115 -14.53 -12.71 5.12
CA HIS A 115 -15.17 -12.61 6.44
C HIS A 115 -15.51 -11.15 6.79
N THR A 116 -14.59 -10.20 6.56
CA THR A 116 -14.83 -8.78 6.81
C THR A 116 -15.91 -8.24 5.87
N MET A 117 -15.90 -8.64 4.60
CA MET A 117 -16.95 -8.27 3.64
C MET A 117 -18.35 -8.67 4.13
N GLU A 118 -18.51 -9.88 4.66
CA GLU A 118 -19.81 -10.37 5.16
C GLU A 118 -20.15 -9.81 6.55
N THR A 119 -19.16 -9.59 7.42
CA THR A 119 -19.37 -9.14 8.81
C THR A 119 -19.67 -7.64 8.91
N PHE A 120 -18.99 -6.82 8.09
CA PHE A 120 -19.10 -5.36 8.10
C PHE A 120 -19.64 -4.82 6.78
N GLU A 121 -20.63 -5.53 6.21
CA GLU A 121 -21.20 -5.26 4.88
C GLU A 121 -21.63 -3.78 4.70
N ALA A 122 -22.14 -3.12 5.74
CA ALA A 122 -22.53 -1.71 5.67
C ALA A 122 -21.34 -0.76 5.41
N THR A 123 -20.20 -0.98 6.08
CA THR A 123 -18.98 -0.18 5.85
C THR A 123 -18.40 -0.48 4.48
N VAL A 124 -18.39 -1.76 4.08
CA VAL A 124 -17.87 -2.19 2.77
C VAL A 124 -18.71 -1.62 1.63
N LYS A 125 -20.04 -1.57 1.74
CA LYS A 125 -20.90 -0.90 0.74
C LYS A 125 -20.57 0.56 0.55
N GLU A 126 -20.25 1.29 1.62
CA GLU A 126 -19.86 2.70 1.55
C GLU A 126 -18.49 2.92 0.89
N ILE A 127 -17.57 1.96 1.06
CA ILE A 127 -16.28 1.93 0.36
C ILE A 127 -16.49 1.66 -1.13
N VAL A 128 -17.31 0.66 -1.49
CA VAL A 128 -17.67 0.37 -2.88
C VAL A 128 -18.33 1.59 -3.54
N GLN A 129 -19.28 2.23 -2.86
CA GLN A 129 -19.99 3.42 -3.35
C GLN A 129 -19.08 4.65 -3.51
N SER A 130 -17.92 4.70 -2.85
CA SER A 130 -16.96 5.79 -3.08
C SER A 130 -16.17 5.64 -4.37
N GLY A 131 -16.32 4.51 -5.08
CA GLY A 131 -15.57 4.19 -6.29
C GLY A 131 -14.17 3.63 -6.03
N ALA A 132 -13.86 3.27 -4.79
CA ALA A 132 -12.59 2.62 -4.48
C ALA A 132 -12.47 1.26 -5.20
N GLU A 133 -11.25 0.89 -5.58
CA GLU A 133 -10.99 -0.47 -6.04
C GLU A 133 -11.11 -1.46 -4.87
N ILE A 134 -11.66 -2.64 -5.12
CA ILE A 134 -11.70 -3.75 -4.16
C ILE A 134 -10.81 -4.90 -4.65
N GLY A 135 -9.87 -5.33 -3.82
CA GLY A 135 -9.07 -6.54 -3.98
C GLY A 135 -9.43 -7.58 -2.91
N LEU A 136 -9.03 -8.84 -3.13
CA LEU A 136 -9.24 -9.92 -2.17
C LEU A 136 -8.05 -10.08 -1.22
N HIS A 137 -8.34 -10.54 0.00
CA HIS A 137 -7.35 -10.70 1.06
C HIS A 137 -7.61 -11.95 1.95
N GLY A 138 -7.75 -13.12 1.31
CA GLY A 138 -8.20 -14.34 2.00
C GLY A 138 -9.66 -14.25 2.47
N TYR A 139 -10.12 -15.23 3.25
CA TYR A 139 -11.47 -15.18 3.84
C TYR A 139 -11.40 -14.73 5.29
N ALA A 140 -10.70 -15.46 6.13
CA ALA A 140 -10.45 -15.20 7.54
C ALA A 140 -8.98 -14.84 7.82
N HIS A 141 -8.31 -14.23 6.84
CA HIS A 141 -6.91 -13.77 6.93
C HIS A 141 -5.92 -14.93 7.22
N GLU A 142 -6.17 -16.08 6.57
CA GLU A 142 -5.42 -17.32 6.72
C GLU A 142 -4.08 -17.26 6.00
N GLY A 143 -3.01 -17.73 6.63
CA GLY A 143 -1.73 -17.88 5.95
C GLY A 143 -1.77 -19.06 4.97
N ALA A 144 -1.22 -18.89 3.76
CA ALA A 144 -1.20 -19.96 2.75
C ALA A 144 -0.48 -21.23 3.24
N TYR A 145 0.37 -21.12 4.28
CA TYR A 145 1.02 -22.27 4.89
C TYR A 145 0.13 -23.15 5.77
N GLN A 146 -1.00 -22.62 6.21
CA GLN A 146 -1.99 -23.32 7.02
C GLN A 146 -2.99 -24.10 6.16
N MET A 147 -3.00 -23.85 4.85
CA MET A 147 -3.98 -24.39 3.91
C MET A 147 -3.37 -25.42 2.97
N THR A 148 -4.19 -26.40 2.62
CA THR A 148 -3.99 -27.24 1.44
C THR A 148 -4.35 -26.46 0.17
N PRO A 149 -3.84 -26.85 -1.01
CA PRO A 149 -4.21 -26.20 -2.27
C PRO A 149 -5.72 -26.19 -2.57
N GLU A 150 -6.44 -27.23 -2.14
CA GLU A 150 -7.90 -27.29 -2.31
C GLU A 150 -8.61 -26.27 -1.41
N GLN A 151 -8.18 -26.15 -0.15
CA GLN A 151 -8.71 -25.11 0.75
C GLN A 151 -8.45 -23.71 0.21
N GLU A 152 -7.25 -23.47 -0.35
CA GLU A 152 -6.91 -22.19 -0.97
C GLU A 152 -7.83 -21.87 -2.16
N ARG A 153 -8.10 -22.85 -3.02
CA ARG A 153 -9.08 -22.74 -4.12
C ARG A 153 -10.48 -22.41 -3.60
N ASP A 154 -10.96 -23.13 -2.60
CA ASP A 154 -12.30 -22.93 -2.03
C ASP A 154 -12.45 -21.54 -1.40
N VAL A 155 -11.44 -21.10 -0.64
CA VAL A 155 -11.36 -19.76 -0.05
C VAL A 155 -11.43 -18.69 -1.15
N LEU A 156 -10.60 -18.83 -2.18
CA LEU A 156 -10.55 -17.87 -3.29
C LEU A 156 -11.91 -17.79 -4.02
N ALA A 157 -12.51 -18.95 -4.33
CA ALA A 157 -13.82 -19.02 -4.98
C ALA A 157 -14.94 -18.37 -4.13
N LYS A 158 -14.97 -18.64 -2.82
CA LYS A 158 -15.92 -18.01 -1.89
C LYS A 158 -15.73 -16.49 -1.84
N CYS A 159 -14.49 -16.00 -1.74
CA CYS A 159 -14.21 -14.57 -1.71
C CYS A 159 -14.57 -13.86 -3.02
N MET A 160 -14.35 -14.49 -4.18
CA MET A 160 -14.82 -13.99 -5.46
C MET A 160 -16.35 -13.87 -5.50
N GLN A 161 -17.08 -14.89 -5.04
CA GLN A 161 -18.54 -14.85 -4.97
C GLN A 161 -19.06 -13.71 -4.06
N VAL A 162 -18.47 -13.56 -2.87
CA VAL A 162 -18.86 -12.52 -1.91
C VAL A 162 -18.56 -11.13 -2.46
N SER A 163 -17.37 -10.93 -3.02
CA SER A 163 -16.97 -9.64 -3.58
C SER A 163 -17.83 -9.24 -4.76
N GLU A 164 -18.07 -10.14 -5.73
CA GLU A 164 -18.91 -9.87 -6.90
C GLU A 164 -20.35 -9.48 -6.51
N ARG A 165 -20.92 -10.11 -5.48
CA ARG A 165 -22.22 -9.73 -4.91
C ARG A 165 -22.25 -8.29 -4.40
N LEU A 166 -21.14 -7.79 -3.84
CA LEU A 166 -21.06 -6.46 -3.23
C LEU A 166 -20.64 -5.38 -4.22
N THR A 167 -19.74 -5.70 -5.14
CA THR A 167 -19.16 -4.75 -6.10
C THR A 167 -19.92 -4.70 -7.43
N GLY A 168 -20.66 -5.75 -7.77
CA GLY A 168 -21.29 -5.93 -9.07
C GLY A 168 -20.30 -6.20 -10.22
N ARG A 169 -19.02 -6.43 -9.92
CA ARG A 169 -17.98 -6.75 -10.91
C ARG A 169 -16.99 -7.78 -10.36
N LYS A 170 -16.40 -8.55 -11.26
CA LYS A 170 -15.28 -9.43 -10.91
C LYS A 170 -14.08 -8.57 -10.46
N VAL A 171 -13.56 -8.88 -9.28
CA VAL A 171 -12.33 -8.28 -8.72
C VAL A 171 -11.11 -8.75 -9.52
N GLN A 172 -10.11 -7.88 -9.61
CA GLN A 172 -8.91 -8.11 -10.43
C GLN A 172 -7.63 -8.24 -9.60
N GLY A 173 -7.68 -7.85 -8.33
CA GLY A 173 -6.54 -7.79 -7.44
C GLY A 173 -6.60 -8.78 -6.30
N TYR A 174 -5.44 -9.30 -5.92
CA TYR A 174 -5.23 -10.12 -4.73
C TYR A 174 -4.06 -9.59 -3.92
N ARG A 175 -4.12 -9.80 -2.61
CA ARG A 175 -2.99 -9.70 -1.69
C ARG A 175 -3.08 -10.87 -0.71
N ALA A 176 -2.01 -11.62 -0.55
CA ALA A 176 -1.96 -12.72 0.40
C ALA A 176 -1.95 -12.16 1.84
N PRO A 177 -2.74 -12.73 2.77
CA PRO A 177 -2.59 -12.46 4.19
C PRO A 177 -1.13 -12.61 4.64
N MET A 178 -0.60 -11.61 5.36
CA MET A 178 0.80 -11.54 5.80
C MET A 178 1.85 -11.62 4.67
N TYR A 179 1.49 -11.28 3.43
CA TYR A 179 2.33 -11.43 2.24
C TYR A 179 2.83 -12.88 2.03
N GLN A 180 2.13 -13.86 2.61
CA GLN A 180 2.51 -15.27 2.51
C GLN A 180 1.92 -15.90 1.26
N LEU A 181 2.51 -15.54 0.12
CA LEU A 181 2.18 -16.11 -1.18
C LEU A 181 2.94 -17.42 -1.41
N ARG A 182 2.30 -18.40 -2.06
CA ARG A 182 2.93 -19.62 -2.56
C ARG A 182 2.86 -19.69 -4.07
N GLU A 183 3.71 -20.51 -4.66
CA GLU A 183 3.66 -20.81 -6.09
C GLU A 183 2.29 -21.41 -6.48
N THR A 184 1.69 -22.22 -5.60
CA THR A 184 0.31 -22.71 -5.78
C THR A 184 -0.72 -21.58 -5.84
N THR A 185 -0.55 -20.54 -5.02
CA THR A 185 -1.39 -19.36 -5.04
C THR A 185 -1.27 -18.64 -6.38
N VAL A 186 -0.04 -18.41 -6.86
CA VAL A 186 0.21 -17.76 -8.16
C VAL A 186 -0.49 -18.50 -9.30
N GLU A 187 -0.43 -19.83 -9.32
CA GLU A 187 -1.10 -20.62 -10.35
C GLU A 187 -2.63 -20.54 -10.25
N LEU A 188 -3.18 -20.55 -9.02
CA LEU A 188 -4.62 -20.33 -8.82
C LEU A 188 -5.04 -18.92 -9.27
N LEU A 189 -4.29 -17.87 -8.94
CA LEU A 189 -4.59 -16.50 -9.36
C LEU A 189 -4.63 -16.38 -10.88
N LYS A 190 -3.68 -17.02 -11.59
CA LYS A 190 -3.71 -17.14 -13.05
C LYS A 190 -4.93 -17.90 -13.54
N GLU A 191 -5.25 -19.06 -12.96
CA GLU A 191 -6.42 -19.86 -13.34
C GLU A 191 -7.73 -19.08 -13.20
N PHE A 192 -7.91 -18.39 -12.08
CA PHE A 192 -9.08 -17.56 -11.81
C PHE A 192 -9.07 -16.23 -12.58
N GLY A 193 -7.98 -15.87 -13.24
CA GLY A 193 -7.87 -14.71 -14.11
C GLY A 193 -7.75 -13.39 -13.37
N PHE A 194 -7.00 -13.37 -12.26
CA PHE A 194 -6.57 -12.13 -11.61
C PHE A 194 -5.59 -11.37 -12.52
N LEU A 195 -5.66 -10.04 -12.45
CA LEU A 195 -4.77 -9.14 -13.18
C LEU A 195 -3.44 -8.96 -12.46
N TYR A 196 -3.50 -8.84 -11.13
CA TYR A 196 -2.32 -8.59 -10.33
C TYR A 196 -2.37 -9.22 -8.93
N ASP A 197 -1.18 -9.45 -8.38
CA ASP A 197 -0.90 -9.70 -6.97
C ASP A 197 -0.11 -8.52 -6.37
N SER A 198 -0.16 -8.37 -5.05
CA SER A 198 0.64 -7.41 -4.30
C SER A 198 1.12 -8.02 -2.98
N SER A 199 1.96 -9.04 -3.09
CA SER A 199 2.44 -9.83 -1.95
C SER A 199 3.95 -10.09 -1.98
N LEU A 200 4.65 -9.74 -3.07
CA LEU A 200 6.06 -10.04 -3.25
C LEU A 200 6.92 -8.77 -3.24
N SER A 201 8.18 -8.91 -2.81
CA SER A 201 9.09 -7.77 -2.57
C SER A 201 10.38 -7.85 -3.41
N HIS A 202 10.34 -8.39 -4.63
CA HIS A 202 11.52 -8.42 -5.51
C HIS A 202 11.93 -7.04 -6.02
N HIS A 203 11.02 -6.07 -5.93
CA HIS A 203 11.26 -4.64 -6.11
C HIS A 203 10.49 -3.89 -5.02
N ASP A 204 10.76 -2.60 -4.85
CA ASP A 204 10.09 -1.70 -3.91
C ASP A 204 9.28 -0.56 -4.59
N SER A 205 9.49 -0.33 -5.88
CA SER A 205 9.07 0.92 -6.55
C SER A 205 8.74 0.78 -8.04
N GLN A 206 8.79 -0.44 -8.61
CA GLN A 206 8.31 -0.75 -9.95
C GLN A 206 7.48 -2.05 -9.96
N PRO A 207 6.39 -2.12 -10.74
CA PRO A 207 5.72 -3.39 -11.02
C PRO A 207 6.62 -4.32 -11.85
N TYR A 208 6.40 -5.62 -11.72
CA TYR A 208 7.09 -6.67 -12.48
C TYR A 208 6.14 -7.84 -12.78
N PHE A 209 6.55 -8.85 -13.55
CA PHE A 209 5.74 -10.07 -13.73
C PHE A 209 6.02 -11.07 -12.61
N THR A 210 5.00 -11.77 -12.09
CA THR A 210 5.22 -12.79 -11.04
C THR A 210 6.22 -13.86 -11.50
N PRO A 211 7.12 -14.34 -10.61
CA PRO A 211 8.18 -15.27 -10.98
C PRO A 211 7.61 -16.61 -11.46
N SER A 212 8.37 -17.27 -12.34
CA SER A 212 8.14 -18.66 -12.77
C SER A 212 9.27 -19.60 -12.35
N ASP A 213 10.04 -19.18 -11.34
CA ASP A 213 11.17 -19.95 -10.80
C ASP A 213 10.68 -21.20 -10.07
N PRO A 214 11.48 -22.28 -10.04
CA PRO A 214 11.18 -23.41 -9.18
C PRO A 214 11.21 -22.99 -7.70
N PRO A 215 10.43 -23.64 -6.82
CA PRO A 215 10.45 -23.35 -5.40
C PRO A 215 11.85 -23.42 -4.80
N VAL A 216 12.16 -22.48 -3.90
CA VAL A 216 13.47 -22.45 -3.23
C VAL A 216 13.66 -23.71 -2.41
N GLU A 217 14.69 -24.50 -2.77
CA GLU A 217 15.03 -25.72 -2.06
C GLU A 217 15.61 -25.40 -0.67
N ARG A 218 15.01 -25.96 0.38
CA ARG A 218 15.53 -25.83 1.74
C ARG A 218 16.83 -26.61 1.90
N ILE A 219 17.77 -26.07 2.68
CA ILE A 219 18.98 -26.80 3.07
C ILE A 219 18.59 -28.02 3.89
N ASP A 220 19.03 -29.18 3.44
CA ASP A 220 18.91 -30.44 4.16
C ASP A 220 20.23 -30.77 4.84
N PHE A 221 20.40 -30.33 6.08
CA PHE A 221 21.63 -30.53 6.86
C PHE A 221 21.98 -32.00 7.15
N SER A 222 21.12 -32.96 6.77
CA SER A 222 21.46 -34.38 6.82
C SER A 222 22.33 -34.83 5.64
N LYS A 223 22.44 -34.03 4.58
CA LYS A 223 23.20 -34.33 3.37
C LYS A 223 24.58 -33.68 3.37
N PRO A 224 25.52 -34.11 2.50
CA PRO A 224 26.76 -33.39 2.28
C PRO A 224 26.50 -31.96 1.77
N ALA A 225 27.38 -31.02 2.15
CA ALA A 225 27.23 -29.61 1.78
C ALA A 225 27.11 -29.36 0.27
N SER A 226 27.72 -30.22 -0.55
CA SER A 226 27.58 -30.17 -2.02
C SER A 226 26.12 -30.22 -2.50
N SER A 227 25.17 -30.68 -1.69
CA SER A 227 23.75 -30.66 -2.03
C SER A 227 23.10 -29.26 -2.02
N TRP A 228 23.69 -28.28 -1.33
CA TRP A 228 23.20 -26.89 -1.30
C TRP A 228 24.23 -25.83 -1.72
N LEU A 229 25.46 -26.22 -2.06
CA LEU A 229 26.48 -25.32 -2.64
C LEU A 229 26.21 -25.02 -4.13
N LYS A 230 25.00 -24.54 -4.43
CA LYS A 230 24.55 -24.14 -5.76
C LYS A 230 23.78 -22.81 -5.67
N PRO A 231 23.92 -21.91 -6.65
CA PRO A 231 23.12 -20.69 -6.68
C PRO A 231 21.64 -21.02 -6.92
N THR A 232 20.76 -20.13 -6.46
CA THR A 232 19.32 -20.19 -6.79
C THR A 232 19.11 -19.50 -8.15
N PRO A 233 18.46 -20.15 -9.14
CA PRO A 233 18.09 -19.47 -10.37
C PRO A 233 17.01 -18.42 -10.07
N ILE A 234 17.12 -17.25 -10.72
CA ILE A 234 16.16 -16.15 -10.60
C ILE A 234 15.78 -15.73 -12.01
N SER A 235 14.48 -15.74 -12.31
CA SER A 235 13.92 -15.33 -13.59
C SER A 235 13.99 -13.82 -13.78
N ASP A 236 14.13 -13.39 -15.04
CA ASP A 236 14.00 -11.98 -15.39
C ASP A 236 12.50 -11.61 -15.42
N MET A 237 12.07 -10.88 -14.39
CA MET A 237 10.67 -10.50 -14.20
C MET A 237 10.28 -9.20 -14.91
N ASP A 238 11.22 -8.58 -15.62
CA ASP A 238 10.95 -7.42 -16.48
C ASP A 238 10.54 -7.82 -17.90
N VAL A 239 10.76 -9.08 -18.27
CA VAL A 239 10.43 -9.61 -19.60
C VAL A 239 9.02 -10.21 -19.59
N VAL A 240 8.24 -9.90 -20.62
CA VAL A 240 6.90 -10.50 -20.80
C VAL A 240 7.04 -12.01 -20.85
N PRO A 241 6.41 -12.77 -19.95
CA PRO A 241 6.55 -14.22 -19.93
C PRO A 241 5.90 -14.84 -21.17
N PRO A 242 6.33 -16.05 -21.59
CA PRO A 242 5.71 -16.75 -22.70
C PRO A 242 4.21 -16.98 -22.47
N ALA A 243 3.43 -17.04 -23.55
CA ALA A 243 1.97 -17.18 -23.49
C ALA A 243 1.49 -18.42 -22.71
N SER A 244 2.33 -19.46 -22.58
CA SER A 244 2.04 -20.66 -21.78
C SER A 244 1.97 -20.39 -20.27
N LEU A 245 2.50 -19.25 -19.80
CA LEU A 245 2.44 -18.81 -18.40
C LEU A 245 1.40 -17.71 -18.17
N HIS A 246 0.63 -17.35 -19.21
CA HIS A 246 -0.47 -16.39 -19.08
C HIS A 246 -1.69 -17.09 -18.47
N SER A 247 -2.56 -16.29 -17.85
CA SER A 247 -3.85 -16.76 -17.35
C SER A 247 -4.64 -17.45 -18.46
N PRO A 248 -5.12 -18.69 -18.25
CA PRO A 248 -6.01 -19.34 -19.22
C PRO A 248 -7.37 -18.64 -19.33
N ALA A 249 -7.79 -17.88 -18.30
CA ALA A 249 -9.07 -17.19 -18.28
C ALA A 249 -9.05 -15.84 -19.03
N THR A 250 -7.91 -15.12 -19.03
CA THR A 250 -7.83 -13.77 -19.60
C THR A 250 -6.81 -13.62 -20.73
N GLY A 251 -5.88 -14.58 -20.88
CA GLY A 251 -4.74 -14.49 -21.78
C GLY A 251 -3.70 -13.45 -21.35
N LEU A 252 -3.76 -12.95 -20.11
CA LEU A 252 -2.81 -11.96 -19.58
C LEU A 252 -1.80 -12.62 -18.63
N PRO A 253 -0.54 -12.15 -18.61
CA PRO A 253 0.38 -12.48 -17.53
C PRO A 253 -0.08 -11.84 -16.22
N LEU A 254 0.23 -12.48 -15.09
CA LEU A 254 -0.02 -11.93 -13.76
C LEU A 254 1.04 -10.88 -13.43
N VAL A 255 0.60 -9.66 -13.10
CA VAL A 255 1.47 -8.56 -12.68
C VAL A 255 1.65 -8.62 -11.17
N GLU A 256 2.86 -8.34 -10.71
CA GLU A 256 3.15 -8.08 -9.31
C GLU A 256 3.31 -6.57 -9.12
N ILE A 257 2.57 -6.00 -8.18
CA ILE A 257 2.78 -4.63 -7.69
C ILE A 257 3.40 -4.75 -6.30
N PRO A 258 4.70 -4.44 -6.14
CA PRO A 258 5.40 -4.75 -4.92
C PRO A 258 4.79 -4.10 -3.69
N ILE A 259 5.03 -4.75 -2.56
CA ILE A 259 4.84 -4.19 -1.24
C ILE A 259 6.04 -4.49 -0.36
N GLY A 260 6.19 -3.76 0.74
CA GLY A 260 7.26 -3.98 1.69
C GLY A 260 6.82 -3.68 3.12
N TRP A 261 7.38 -4.42 4.07
CA TRP A 261 7.14 -4.30 5.52
C TRP A 261 7.43 -2.91 6.12
N ASN A 262 8.16 -2.06 5.38
CA ASN A 262 8.49 -0.69 5.79
C ASN A 262 7.53 0.35 5.23
N ASN A 263 6.67 -0.02 4.28
CA ASN A 263 5.69 0.82 3.61
C ASN A 263 4.27 0.59 4.14
N GLU A 264 4.17 0.11 5.38
CA GLU A 264 2.90 -0.17 6.04
C GLU A 264 2.90 0.30 7.50
N ASP A 265 1.71 0.37 8.09
CA ASP A 265 1.52 0.85 9.46
C ASP A 265 1.44 -0.27 10.51
N MET A 266 0.94 -1.46 10.18
CA MET A 266 0.65 -2.54 11.13
C MET A 266 1.92 -2.96 11.88
N MET A 267 3.05 -3.12 11.17
CA MET A 267 4.32 -3.57 11.73
C MET A 267 4.82 -2.71 12.90
N GLY A 268 4.49 -1.42 12.92
CA GLY A 268 4.85 -0.51 14.03
C GLY A 268 3.70 -0.26 15.01
N LEU A 269 2.47 -0.16 14.49
CA LEU A 269 1.33 0.42 15.21
C LEU A 269 0.30 -0.59 15.72
N GLN A 270 0.34 -1.85 15.26
CA GLN A 270 -0.58 -2.89 15.72
C GLN A 270 0.06 -3.78 16.80
N TYR A 271 -0.71 -4.03 17.86
CA TYR A 271 -0.36 -5.00 18.91
C TYR A 271 -1.27 -6.22 18.83
N PHE A 272 -0.68 -7.41 18.82
CA PHE A 272 -1.36 -8.70 18.95
C PHE A 272 -0.82 -9.43 20.18
N PRO A 273 -1.62 -9.63 21.24
CA PRO A 273 -1.11 -10.07 22.55
C PRO A 273 -0.42 -11.45 22.54
N HIS A 274 -0.76 -12.29 21.57
CA HIS A 274 -0.27 -13.67 21.45
C HIS A 274 0.72 -13.88 20.30
N VAL A 275 1.11 -12.82 19.59
CA VAL A 275 2.09 -12.90 18.49
C VAL A 275 3.45 -12.42 19.01
N ALA A 276 4.42 -13.33 19.09
CA ALA A 276 5.70 -13.07 19.76
C ALA A 276 6.50 -11.87 19.21
N ASN A 277 6.40 -11.59 17.90
CA ASN A 277 7.12 -10.50 17.23
C ASN A 277 6.25 -9.27 16.97
N THR A 278 5.13 -9.10 17.70
CA THR A 278 4.28 -7.92 17.56
C THR A 278 4.94 -6.64 18.10
N ASN A 279 4.55 -5.48 17.58
CA ASN A 279 4.89 -4.17 18.15
C ASN A 279 3.63 -3.48 18.69
N GLY A 280 3.24 -2.32 18.18
CA GLY A 280 2.03 -1.61 18.58
C GLY A 280 2.22 -0.40 19.48
N GLN A 281 3.47 -0.04 19.77
CA GLN A 281 3.81 1.14 20.58
C GLN A 281 4.86 2.03 19.93
N VAL A 282 5.18 1.81 18.65
CA VAL A 282 6.05 2.73 17.91
C VAL A 282 5.32 4.06 17.71
N ASP A 283 6.00 5.18 17.92
CA ASP A 283 5.41 6.50 17.67
C ASP A 283 5.06 6.64 16.18
N ALA A 284 3.80 7.00 15.89
CA ALA A 284 3.32 7.21 14.53
C ALA A 284 4.15 8.24 13.74
N ARG A 285 4.84 9.18 14.41
CA ARG A 285 5.77 10.11 13.75
C ARG A 285 7.00 9.43 13.20
N VAL A 286 7.48 8.36 13.83
CA VAL A 286 8.63 7.57 13.34
C VAL A 286 8.23 6.79 12.09
N VAL A 287 7.04 6.20 12.09
CA VAL A 287 6.47 5.53 10.90
C VAL A 287 6.29 6.54 9.76
N GLU A 288 5.70 7.70 10.04
CA GLU A 288 5.54 8.78 9.05
C GLU A 288 6.89 9.23 8.46
N GLN A 289 7.90 9.41 9.30
CA GLN A 289 9.22 9.87 8.86
C GLN A 289 9.88 8.84 7.96
N ARG A 290 9.80 7.55 8.30
CA ARG A 290 10.30 6.45 7.46
C ARG A 290 9.69 6.51 6.06
N TRP A 291 8.37 6.70 5.95
CA TRP A 291 7.72 6.78 4.65
C TRP A 291 8.18 8.01 3.84
N LYS A 292 8.40 9.16 4.50
CA LYS A 292 8.98 10.34 3.83
C LYS A 292 10.40 10.09 3.36
N ASP A 293 11.22 9.41 4.16
CA ASP A 293 12.61 9.13 3.81
C ASP A 293 12.68 8.18 2.59
N ILE A 294 11.85 7.14 2.55
CA ILE A 294 11.73 6.24 1.40
C ILE A 294 11.27 7.03 0.17
N PHE A 295 10.21 7.83 0.29
CA PHE A 295 9.71 8.65 -0.82
C PHE A 295 10.77 9.60 -1.34
N LEU A 296 11.47 10.32 -0.46
CA LEU A 296 12.46 11.32 -0.83
C LEU A 296 13.69 10.68 -1.48
N TRP A 297 14.11 9.50 -1.01
CA TRP A 297 15.20 8.76 -1.64
C TRP A 297 14.83 8.31 -3.06
N LEU A 298 13.64 7.71 -3.25
CA LEU A 298 13.14 7.32 -4.58
C LEU A 298 12.93 8.55 -5.47
N TRP A 299 12.43 9.65 -4.91
CA TRP A 299 12.31 10.91 -5.61
C TRP A 299 13.68 11.39 -6.11
N GLU A 300 14.74 11.35 -5.30
CA GLU A 300 16.08 11.78 -5.71
C GLU A 300 16.76 10.82 -6.70
N ASN A 301 16.44 9.52 -6.65
CA ASN A 301 17.17 8.46 -7.37
C ASN A 301 16.37 7.73 -8.46
N GLY A 302 15.10 8.07 -8.70
CA GLY A 302 14.21 7.30 -9.59
C GLY A 302 14.65 7.13 -11.04
N GLU A 303 15.61 7.93 -11.54
CA GLU A 303 16.23 7.73 -12.87
C GLU A 303 17.06 6.44 -12.96
N ALA A 304 17.51 5.89 -11.82
CA ALA A 304 18.12 4.57 -11.77
C ALA A 304 17.09 3.44 -11.94
N GLU A 305 15.83 3.71 -11.62
CA GLU A 305 14.74 2.72 -11.61
C GLU A 305 13.91 2.72 -12.91
N SER A 306 13.94 3.83 -13.67
CA SER A 306 13.21 3.95 -14.94
C SER A 306 13.76 5.06 -15.83
N ASP A 307 13.59 4.91 -17.15
CA ASP A 307 14.07 5.85 -18.16
C ASP A 307 13.57 7.31 -17.99
N ASP A 308 12.36 7.49 -17.46
CA ASP A 308 11.75 8.81 -17.24
C ASP A 308 11.73 9.24 -15.75
N GLY A 309 12.34 8.43 -14.88
CA GLY A 309 12.38 8.64 -13.44
C GLY A 309 11.07 8.39 -12.70
N THR A 310 10.05 7.87 -13.37
CA THR A 310 8.74 7.53 -12.78
C THR A 310 8.86 6.32 -11.86
N PHE A 311 8.21 6.38 -10.71
CA PHE A 311 8.10 5.22 -9.82
C PHE A 311 6.71 5.11 -9.21
N ILE A 312 6.37 3.91 -8.75
CA ILE A 312 5.21 3.70 -7.89
C ILE A 312 5.65 3.82 -6.43
N PHE A 313 4.79 4.36 -5.58
CA PHE A 313 4.99 4.38 -4.14
C PHE A 313 3.87 3.57 -3.47
N PRO A 314 4.08 2.27 -3.24
CA PRO A 314 3.17 1.44 -2.47
C PRO A 314 3.12 1.96 -1.04
N LEU A 315 1.91 2.18 -0.54
CA LEU A 315 1.65 2.54 0.85
C LEU A 315 0.43 1.78 1.35
N LEU A 316 0.59 1.06 2.45
CA LEU A 316 -0.47 0.30 3.09
C LEU A 316 -0.82 0.89 4.45
N MET A 317 -2.12 1.01 4.71
CA MET A 317 -2.66 1.36 6.02
C MET A 317 -3.77 0.39 6.42
N HIS A 318 -3.92 0.10 7.70
CA HIS A 318 -5.01 -0.74 8.17
C HIS A 318 -6.03 0.10 8.96
N PRO A 319 -7.34 -0.15 8.83
CA PRO A 319 -8.32 0.47 9.72
C PRO A 319 -8.14 0.09 11.19
N ASP A 320 -7.48 -1.04 11.45
CA ASP A 320 -7.07 -1.55 12.76
C ASP A 320 -6.09 -0.61 13.48
N SER A 321 -5.11 -0.09 12.74
CA SER A 321 -4.02 0.75 13.25
C SER A 321 -4.22 2.22 12.86
N SER A 322 -4.18 2.57 11.57
CA SER A 322 -4.39 3.94 11.09
C SER A 322 -5.78 4.50 11.38
N GLY A 323 -6.78 3.67 11.69
CA GLY A 323 -8.10 4.11 12.15
C GLY A 323 -8.14 4.61 13.61
N LEU A 324 -7.10 4.34 14.41
CA LEU A 324 -6.96 4.80 15.79
C LEU A 324 -6.79 6.32 15.83
N ALA A 325 -7.34 6.99 16.85
CA ALA A 325 -7.40 8.45 16.87
C ALA A 325 -6.01 9.13 16.79
N HIS A 326 -5.00 8.55 17.43
CA HIS A 326 -3.64 9.09 17.40
C HIS A 326 -2.95 8.85 16.04
N ALA A 327 -3.13 7.67 15.44
CA ALA A 327 -2.56 7.29 14.14
C ALA A 327 -3.31 7.94 12.94
N MET A 328 -4.60 8.23 13.06
CA MET A 328 -5.36 8.97 12.05
C MET A 328 -4.71 10.32 11.71
N THR A 329 -4.04 10.95 12.68
CA THR A 329 -3.32 12.20 12.43
C THR A 329 -2.06 12.01 11.59
N MET A 330 -1.42 10.83 11.65
CA MET A 330 -0.32 10.46 10.75
C MET A 330 -0.86 10.32 9.32
N ALA A 331 -1.95 9.57 9.13
CA ALA A 331 -2.56 9.41 7.81
C ALA A 331 -2.96 10.77 7.19
N ASP A 332 -3.60 11.65 7.97
CA ASP A 332 -3.98 13.01 7.54
C ASP A 332 -2.74 13.84 7.13
N ARG A 333 -1.69 13.86 7.96
CA ARG A 333 -0.45 14.58 7.65
C ARG A 333 0.26 14.03 6.44
N PHE A 334 0.38 12.71 6.30
CA PHE A 334 1.14 12.10 5.21
C PHE A 334 0.41 12.27 3.87
N ILE A 335 -0.90 12.05 3.81
CA ILE A 335 -1.69 12.31 2.60
C ILE A 335 -1.65 13.80 2.24
N GLY A 336 -1.78 14.69 3.23
CA GLY A 336 -1.62 16.13 3.02
C GLY A 336 -0.24 16.52 2.50
N TRP A 337 0.81 15.87 3.01
CA TRP A 337 2.18 16.06 2.52
C TRP A 337 2.33 15.60 1.07
N LEU A 338 1.88 14.39 0.71
CA LEU A 338 1.88 13.90 -0.67
C LEU A 338 1.14 14.85 -1.63
N ARG A 339 -0.04 15.35 -1.23
CA ARG A 339 -0.82 16.33 -2.00
C ARG A 339 -0.08 17.66 -2.21
N SER A 340 0.84 18.03 -1.33
CA SER A 340 1.60 19.29 -1.46
C SER A 340 2.66 19.25 -2.59
N TRP A 341 2.95 18.07 -3.16
CA TRP A 341 3.85 17.92 -4.31
C TRP A 341 3.20 18.26 -5.66
N GLY A 342 1.91 18.63 -5.65
CA GLY A 342 1.19 19.10 -6.83
C GLY A 342 1.18 18.05 -7.95
N ASP A 343 1.37 18.52 -9.19
CA ASP A 343 1.29 17.69 -10.39
C ASP A 343 2.36 16.58 -10.47
N SER A 344 3.32 16.53 -9.55
CA SER A 344 4.32 15.45 -9.54
C SER A 344 3.80 14.17 -8.91
N VAL A 345 2.72 14.24 -8.12
CA VAL A 345 2.16 13.12 -7.37
C VAL A 345 0.72 12.85 -7.82
N GLU A 346 0.48 11.62 -8.26
CA GLU A 346 -0.82 11.15 -8.73
C GLU A 346 -1.24 9.92 -7.92
N PHE A 347 -2.49 9.87 -7.45
CA PHE A 347 -3.03 8.71 -6.75
C PHE A 347 -3.66 7.75 -7.75
N HIS A 348 -3.31 6.48 -7.65
CA HIS A 348 -3.74 5.44 -8.56
C HIS A 348 -4.24 4.22 -7.81
N THR A 349 -5.28 3.60 -8.35
CA THR A 349 -5.67 2.24 -7.96
C THR A 349 -4.62 1.26 -8.47
N TYR A 350 -4.45 0.13 -7.76
CA TYR A 350 -3.55 -0.94 -8.17
C TYR A 350 -3.95 -1.51 -9.55
N GLU A 351 -5.24 -1.72 -9.83
CA GLU A 351 -5.73 -2.10 -11.17
C GLU A 351 -5.22 -1.15 -12.27
N SER A 352 -5.26 0.16 -12.03
CA SER A 352 -4.79 1.14 -13.03
C SER A 352 -3.27 1.09 -13.25
N ILE A 353 -2.50 0.79 -12.19
CA ILE A 353 -1.05 0.62 -12.27
C ILE A 353 -0.70 -0.64 -13.07
N ALA A 354 -1.38 -1.77 -12.79
CA ALA A 354 -1.16 -3.03 -13.50
C ALA A 354 -1.45 -2.89 -15.00
N TYR A 355 -2.56 -2.25 -15.37
CA TYR A 355 -2.85 -1.98 -16.78
C TYR A 355 -1.84 -1.06 -17.46
N ASP A 356 -1.35 -0.03 -16.76
CA ASP A 356 -0.32 0.83 -17.30
C ASP A 356 1.00 0.10 -17.55
N PHE A 357 1.40 -0.77 -16.61
CA PHE A 357 2.57 -1.61 -16.75
C PHE A 357 2.45 -2.54 -17.97
N LEU A 358 1.32 -3.23 -18.13
CA LEU A 358 1.08 -4.10 -19.29
C LEU A 358 1.14 -3.34 -20.62
N ARG A 359 0.57 -2.13 -20.69
CA ARG A 359 0.67 -1.27 -21.89
C ARG A 359 2.12 -0.90 -22.19
N LYS A 360 2.89 -0.49 -21.19
CA LYS A 360 4.31 -0.13 -21.35
C LYS A 360 5.16 -1.32 -21.81
N LYS A 361 4.84 -2.54 -21.36
CA LYS A 361 5.49 -3.78 -21.80
C LYS A 361 4.95 -4.32 -23.13
N GLY A 362 4.01 -3.63 -23.78
CA GLY A 362 3.49 -3.99 -25.11
C GLY A 362 2.53 -5.18 -25.13
N VAL A 363 1.97 -5.56 -23.98
CA VAL A 363 0.98 -6.66 -23.89
C VAL A 363 -0.35 -6.18 -24.47
N LYS A 364 -0.84 -6.89 -25.50
CA LYS A 364 -2.10 -6.56 -26.19
C LYS A 364 -3.26 -7.39 -25.67
N ASN A 365 -4.37 -6.76 -25.32
CA ASN A 365 -5.66 -7.39 -25.04
C ASN A 365 -6.78 -6.35 -25.30
N ASP A 366 -7.95 -6.80 -25.74
CA ASP A 366 -9.11 -5.96 -26.01
C ASP A 366 -9.54 -5.14 -24.76
N ASN A 367 -9.25 -5.66 -23.56
CA ASN A 367 -9.50 -4.99 -22.28
C ASN A 367 -8.43 -3.96 -21.86
N ILE A 368 -7.25 -3.97 -22.48
CA ILE A 368 -6.13 -3.05 -22.18
C ILE A 368 -6.23 -1.74 -23.00
N SER A 369 -7.03 -1.76 -24.07
CA SER A 369 -7.15 -0.67 -25.06
C SER A 369 -8.25 0.35 -24.76
N LYS A 370 -8.91 0.25 -23.60
CA LYS A 370 -9.89 1.21 -23.06
C LYS A 370 -9.30 1.87 -21.82
#